data_AF-A0A552QTN1-F1
#
_entry.id   AF-A0A552QTN1-F1
#
_cell.length_a   1.000
_cell.length_b   1.000
_cell.length_c   1.000
_cell.angle_alpha   90.00
_cell.angle_beta   90.00
_cell.angle_gamma   90.00
#
_symmetry.space_group_name_H-M   'P 1'
#
loop_
_entity.id
_entity.type
_entity.pdbx_description
1 polymer ?
#
loop_
_entity_poly.entity_id
_entity_poly.type
_entity_poly.pdbx_seq_one_letter_code
_entity_poly.pdbx_strand_id
1 'polypeptide(L)' 'MSTPTLLLDAGERAAWTGAQAAVAVLATDLADIPVWWAAPAALVLAAAKGWIAGHLGRPGTASTLPATADPASTRAV' A
#
# COMPACT_ATOMS: atom_id res chain seq x y z
N MET A 1 -8.26 23.19 0.67
CA MET A 1 -7.69 22.06 -0.11
C MET A 1 -8.18 22.20 -1.54
N SER A 2 -7.27 22.43 -2.48
CA SER A 2 -7.62 22.64 -3.89
C SER A 2 -7.88 21.29 -4.56
N THR A 3 -9.03 21.12 -5.19
CA THR A 3 -9.49 19.90 -5.87
C THR A 3 -8.46 19.14 -6.75
N PRO A 4 -7.53 19.78 -7.50
CA PRO A 4 -6.56 19.04 -8.34
C PRO A 4 -5.64 18.08 -7.58
N THR A 5 -5.39 18.31 -6.29
CA THR A 5 -4.49 17.46 -5.49
C THR A 5 -5.14 16.13 -5.11
N LEU A 6 -6.48 16.07 -5.02
CA LEU A 6 -7.21 14.86 -4.62
C LEU A 6 -7.26 13.79 -5.70
N LEU A 7 -7.38 14.17 -6.97
CA LEU A 7 -7.41 13.22 -8.08
C LEU A 7 -6.05 12.57 -8.32
N LEU A 8 -4.98 13.36 -8.19
CA LEU A 8 -3.61 12.85 -8.26
C LEU A 8 -3.31 11.90 -7.10
N ASP A 9 -3.67 12.27 -5.87
CA ASP A 9 -3.54 11.41 -4.69
C ASP A 9 -4.37 10.11 -4.84
N ALA A 10 -5.63 10.20 -5.29
CA ALA A 10 -6.45 9.02 -5.55
C ALA A 10 -5.84 8.12 -6.64
N GLY A 11 -5.29 8.71 -7.71
CA GLY A 11 -4.62 7.99 -8.78
C GLY A 11 -3.36 7.26 -8.30
N GLU A 12 -2.53 7.92 -7.49
CA GLU A 12 -1.33 7.32 -6.90
C GLU A 12 -1.67 6.12 -6.01
N ARG A 13 -2.73 6.25 -5.19
CA ARG A 13 -3.20 5.16 -4.32
C ARG A 13 -3.76 3.99 -5.09
N ALA A 14 -4.55 4.26 -6.13
CA ALA A 14 -5.08 3.23 -7.00
C ALA A 14 -3.96 2.49 -7.74
N ALA A 15 -2.95 3.22 -8.24
CA ALA A 15 -1.79 2.64 -8.91
C ALA A 15 -1.00 1.72 -7.98
N TRP A 16 -0.72 2.16 -6.74
CA TRP A 16 -0.03 1.33 -5.75
C TRP A 16 -0.82 0.08 -5.36
N THR A 17 -2.14 0.20 -5.24
CA THR A 17 -3.03 -0.93 -4.95
C THR A 17 -3.02 -1.94 -6.10
N GLY A 18 -3.08 -1.46 -7.35
CA GLY A 18 -2.99 -2.30 -8.54
C GLY A 18 -1.64 -3.03 -8.64
N ALA A 19 -0.53 -2.33 -8.40
CA ALA A 19 0.80 -2.93 -8.38
C ALA A 19 0.90 -4.05 -7.33
N GLN A 20 0.35 -3.81 -6.13
CA GLN A 20 0.33 -4.80 -5.06
C GLN A 20 -0.52 -6.03 -5.40
N ALA A 21 -1.68 -5.83 -6.02
CA ALA A 21 -2.52 -6.92 -6.50
C ALA A 21 -1.80 -7.75 -7.58
N ALA A 22 -1.12 -7.08 -8.52
CA ALA A 22 -0.34 -7.75 -9.55
C ALA A 22 0.78 -8.62 -8.94
N VAL A 23 1.51 -8.10 -7.95
CA VAL A 23 2.54 -8.86 -7.22
C VAL A 23 1.95 -10.08 -6.52
N ALA A 24 0.80 -9.94 -5.87
CA ALA A 24 0.17 -11.07 -5.18
C ALA A 24 -0.30 -12.17 -6.14
N VAL A 25 -0.87 -11.79 -7.29
CA VAL A 25 -1.27 -12.75 -8.34
C VAL A 25 -0.04 -13.46 -8.93
N LEU A 26 1.02 -12.71 -9.26
CA LEU A 26 2.27 -13.28 -9.75
C LEU A 26 2.90 -14.24 -8.73
N ALA A 27 2.83 -13.91 -7.44
CA ALA A 27 3.34 -14.79 -6.39
C ALA A 27 2.54 -16.09 -6.29
N THR A 28 1.21 -16.05 -6.41
CA THR A 28 0.39 -17.28 -6.42
C THR A 28 0.64 -18.14 -7.65
N ASP A 29 0.83 -17.51 -8.81
CA ASP A 29 1.12 -18.19 -10.07
C ASP A 29 2.50 -18.87 -10.01
N LEU A 30 3.52 -18.14 -9.53
CA LEU A 30 4.88 -18.66 -9.36
C LEU A 30 4.95 -19.82 -8.34
N ALA A 31 4.10 -19.79 -7.32
CA ALA A 31 4.05 -20.82 -6.29
C ALA A 31 3.12 -22.00 -6.63
N ASP A 32 2.48 -21.99 -7.81
CA ASP A 32 1.49 -22.99 -8.24
C ASP A 32 0.38 -23.24 -7.21
N ILE A 33 -0.11 -22.15 -6.60
CA ILE A 33 -1.22 -22.21 -5.63
C ILE A 33 -2.46 -21.49 -6.16
N PRO A 34 -3.67 -21.85 -5.67
CA PRO A 34 -4.91 -21.25 -6.16
C PRO A 34 -4.91 -19.72 -6.06
N VAL A 35 -5.36 -19.03 -7.12
CA VAL A 35 -5.43 -17.55 -7.19
C VAL A 35 -6.24 -16.91 -6.07
N TRP A 36 -7.12 -17.66 -5.41
CA TRP A 36 -7.83 -17.21 -4.21
C TRP A 36 -6.88 -16.80 -3.07
N TRP A 37 -5.64 -17.31 -3.06
CA TRP A 37 -4.58 -16.89 -2.14
C TRP A 37 -3.98 -15.53 -2.45
N ALA A 38 -4.24 -14.96 -3.63
CA ALA A 38 -3.73 -13.64 -3.99
C ALA A 38 -4.33 -12.55 -3.08
N ALA A 39 -5.58 -12.68 -2.66
CA ALA A 39 -6.21 -11.73 -1.74
C ALA A 39 -5.57 -11.76 -0.32
N PRO A 40 -5.42 -12.93 0.34
CA PRO A 40 -4.63 -13.04 1.58
C PRO A 40 -3.18 -12.57 1.42
N ALA A 41 -2.51 -12.94 0.33
CA ALA A 41 -1.13 -12.51 0.07
C ALA A 41 -1.03 -10.99 -0.08
N ALA A 42 -1.96 -10.38 -0.83
CA ALA A 42 -2.04 -8.92 -0.96
C ALA A 42 -2.28 -8.27 0.41
N LEU A 43 -3.13 -8.84 1.27
CA LEU A 43 -3.35 -8.33 2.63
C LEU A 43 -2.06 -8.35 3.46
N VAL A 44 -1.31 -9.46 3.43
CA VAL A 44 -0.02 -9.58 4.13
C VAL A 44 0.98 -8.55 3.60
N LEU A 45 1.07 -8.37 2.28
CA LEU A 45 1.91 -7.34 1.66
C LEU A 45 1.50 -5.93 2.10
N ALA A 46 0.20 -5.67 2.31
CA ALA A 46 -0.30 -4.37 2.75
C ALA A 46 0.15 -4.08 4.18
N ALA A 47 0.00 -5.07 5.06
CA ALA A 47 0.42 -4.98 6.45
C ALA A 47 1.95 -4.79 6.54
N ALA A 48 2.72 -5.54 5.75
CA ALA A 48 4.17 -5.40 5.68
C ALA A 48 4.58 -4.00 5.21
N LYS A 49 3.98 -3.50 4.11
CA LYS A 49 4.22 -2.14 3.61
C LYS A 49 3.92 -1.09 4.68
N GLY A 50 2.78 -1.20 5.39
CA GLY A 50 2.40 -0.30 6.47
C GLY A 50 3.36 -0.32 7.66
N TRP A 51 3.80 -1.52 8.08
CA TRP A 51 4.79 -1.67 9.16
C TRP A 51 6.14 -1.05 8.77
N ILE A 52 6.64 -1.31 7.55
CA ILE A 52 7.88 -0.73 7.03
C ILE A 52 7.76 0.80 6.98
N ALA A 53 6.64 1.33 6.48
CA ALA A 53 6.39 2.76 6.45
C ALA A 53 6.46 3.41 7.85
N GLY A 54 5.87 2.76 8.86
CA GLY A 54 5.94 3.25 10.24
C GLY A 54 7.32 3.12 10.90
N HIS A 55 8.22 2.29 10.37
CA HIS A 55 9.57 2.09 10.93
C HIS A 55 10.67 2.85 10.20
N LEU A 56 10.54 3.01 8.88
CA LEU A 56 11.59 3.52 7.98
C LEU A 56 11.09 4.63 7.04
N GLY A 57 9.78 4.86 6.96
CA GLY A 57 9.18 5.80 6.01
C GLY A 57 9.30 7.26 6.43
N ARG A 58 9.27 8.15 5.44
CA ARG A 58 9.02 9.58 5.67
C ARG A 58 7.51 9.83 5.68
N PRO A 59 7.02 10.74 6.53
CA PRO A 59 5.63 11.20 6.46
C PRO A 59 5.28 11.68 5.04
N GLY A 60 4.13 11.25 4.52
CA GLY A 60 3.58 11.62 3.23
C GLY A 60 4.01 10.75 2.05
N THR A 61 4.87 9.73 2.23
CA THR A 61 5.49 9.02 1.08
C THR A 61 5.07 7.55 0.92
N ALA A 62 4.31 6.98 1.85
CA ALA A 62 4.06 5.53 1.88
C ALA A 62 2.59 5.11 2.01
N SER A 63 1.71 6.06 2.30
CA SER A 63 0.36 5.79 2.79
C SER A 63 -0.70 6.01 1.72
N THR A 64 -1.60 5.03 1.56
CA THR A 64 -2.88 5.20 0.86
C THR A 64 -3.96 5.85 1.73
N LEU A 65 -3.58 6.36 2.90
CA LEU A 65 -4.42 7.03 3.88
C LEU A 65 -4.10 8.53 3.93
N PRO A 66 -5.08 9.40 4.25
CA PRO A 66 -4.83 10.83 4.47
C PRO A 66 -3.72 11.05 5.51
N ALA A 67 -3.05 12.21 5.44
CA ALA A 67 -1.86 12.52 6.25
C ALA A 67 -2.04 12.31 7.76
N THR A 68 -3.26 12.46 8.29
CA THR A 68 -3.62 12.23 9.70
C THR A 68 -3.65 10.75 10.11
N ALA A 69 -3.65 9.84 9.13
CA ALA A 69 -3.69 8.40 9.31
C ALA A 69 -2.48 7.70 8.64
N ASP A 70 -1.47 8.48 8.24
CA ASP A 70 -0.24 7.95 7.66
C ASP A 70 0.57 7.19 8.73
N PRO A 71 0.87 5.90 8.54
CA PRO A 71 1.70 5.14 9.48
C PRO A 71 3.08 5.77 9.71
N ALA A 72 3.62 6.47 8.72
CA ALA A 72 4.91 7.17 8.84
C ALA A 72 4.80 8.47 9.67
N SER A 73 3.60 9.00 9.90
CA SER A 73 3.37 10.18 10.76
C SER A 73 3.48 9.86 12.26
N THR A 74 3.36 8.59 12.66
CA THR A 74 3.33 8.17 14.07
C THR A 74 4.73 8.01 14.69
N ARG A 75 5.82 8.18 13.92
CA ARG A 75 7.19 8.07 14.43
C ARG A 75 7.91 9.42 14.45
N ALA A 76 7.54 10.23 15.44
CA ALA A 76 8.46 11.19 16.06
C ALA A 76 8.62 10.77 17.53
N VAL A 77 9.62 9.92 17.77
CA VAL A 77 10.27 9.78 19.08
C VAL A 77 11.51 10.64 19.04
#